data_AF-A0A7Y9MV40-F1
#
_entry.id   AF-A0A7Y9MV40-F1
#
_cell.length_a   1.000
_cell.length_b   1.000
_cell.length_c   1.000
_cell.angle_alpha   90.00
_cell.angle_beta   90.00
_cell.angle_gamma   90.00
#
_symmetry.space_group_name_H-M   'P 1'
#
loop_
_entity.id
_entity.type
_entity.pdbx_description
1 polymer ?
#
loop_
_entity_poly.entity_id
_entity_poly.type
_entity_poly.pdbx_seq_one_letter_code
_entity_poly.pdbx_strand_id
1 'polypeptide(L)'
;MSERYAKTDAGRQEIADRARRLPAQLRSILLVVDGHKDDSALQQIVAGLHAPEDALAQLQQMGLIARGGDASASPAPATSSSISPSGTPPAAATSAGAIDPLASPGDAPVSHEAAQRYSRLYDAMSEAVRKYLGLKGYFMQLRIERCSDAAALEALLPEFTAALGKAKSPALAARWLQDTLDDERR
;
A
#
# COMPACT_ATOMS: atom_id res chain seq x y z
N MET A 1 -5.72 31.88 0.57
CA MET A 1 -6.61 30.71 0.70
C MET A 1 -5.73 29.49 0.63
N SER A 2 -5.54 28.78 1.75
CA SER A 2 -4.68 27.60 1.79
C SER A 2 -5.49 26.39 1.34
N GLU A 3 -5.26 25.97 0.09
CA GLU A 3 -5.87 24.77 -0.44
C GLU A 3 -5.19 23.54 0.16
N ARG A 4 -5.98 22.59 0.64
CA ARG A 4 -5.52 21.37 1.30
C ARG A 4 -5.97 20.17 0.51
N TYR A 5 -5.22 19.08 0.54
CA TYR A 5 -5.64 17.81 -0.06
C TYR A 5 -5.71 16.73 1.01
N ALA A 6 -6.78 15.95 0.97
CA ALA A 6 -7.01 14.82 1.87
C ALA A 6 -7.15 13.51 1.08
N LYS A 7 -6.68 12.39 1.63
CA LYS A 7 -6.86 11.07 1.01
C LYS A 7 -8.33 10.68 1.03
N THR A 8 -8.84 10.31 -0.14
CA THR A 8 -10.16 9.69 -0.24
C THR A 8 -10.10 8.24 0.23
N ASP A 9 -11.26 7.60 0.35
CA ASP A 9 -11.33 6.17 0.65
C ASP A 9 -10.64 5.33 -0.44
N ALA A 10 -10.81 5.72 -1.72
CA ALA A 10 -10.09 5.12 -2.85
C ALA A 10 -8.57 5.32 -2.76
N GLY A 11 -8.11 6.48 -2.27
CA GLY A 11 -6.69 6.72 -1.98
C GLY A 11 -6.13 5.77 -0.92
N ARG A 12 -6.89 5.55 0.15
CA ARG A 12 -6.51 4.61 1.22
C ARG A 12 -6.55 3.17 0.74
N GLN A 13 -7.58 2.79 -0.01
CA GLN A 13 -7.67 1.48 -0.65
C GLN A 13 -6.53 1.24 -1.62
N GLU A 14 -6.12 2.23 -2.41
CA GLU A 14 -4.99 2.06 -3.32
C GLU A 14 -3.65 1.92 -2.58
N ILE A 15 -3.47 2.63 -1.46
CA ILE A 15 -2.30 2.41 -0.59
C ILE A 15 -2.34 0.98 -0.03
N ALA A 16 -3.52 0.50 0.40
CA ALA A 16 -3.72 -0.78 1.03
C ALA A 16 -3.61 -1.96 0.05
N ASP A 17 -4.42 -1.97 -1.01
CA ASP A 17 -4.59 -3.07 -1.98
C ASP A 17 -3.56 -3.02 -3.11
N ARG A 18 -3.00 -1.83 -3.40
CA ARG A 18 -2.11 -1.60 -4.56
C ARG A 18 -2.73 -2.05 -5.90
N ALA A 19 -4.06 -2.04 -5.99
CA ALA A 19 -4.83 -2.49 -7.15
C ALA A 19 -4.40 -1.81 -8.46
N ARG A 20 -4.10 -0.51 -8.40
CA ARG A 20 -3.84 0.32 -9.58
C ARG A 20 -2.36 0.42 -9.94
N ARG A 21 -1.47 -0.31 -9.24
CA ARG A 21 -0.02 -0.36 -9.52
C ARG A 21 0.58 1.04 -9.73
N LEU A 22 0.26 1.98 -8.84
CA LEU A 22 0.76 3.35 -8.92
C LEU A 22 2.30 3.40 -8.96
N PRO A 23 2.88 4.32 -9.76
CA PRO A 23 4.30 4.66 -9.70
C PRO A 23 4.76 4.99 -8.28
N ALA A 24 5.99 4.59 -7.92
CA ALA A 24 6.54 4.75 -6.58
C ALA A 24 6.47 6.21 -6.08
N GLN A 25 6.68 7.18 -6.97
CA GLN A 25 6.60 8.61 -6.67
C GLN A 25 5.18 9.05 -6.31
N LEU A 26 4.16 8.65 -7.10
CA LEU A 26 2.75 8.97 -6.83
C LEU A 26 2.26 8.33 -5.52
N ARG A 27 2.74 7.11 -5.23
CA ARG A 27 2.43 6.41 -3.98
C ARG A 27 3.03 7.13 -2.76
N SER A 28 4.29 7.55 -2.85
CA SER A 28 4.94 8.31 -1.77
C SER A 28 4.24 9.65 -1.51
N ILE A 29 3.77 10.32 -2.56
CA ILE A 29 2.94 11.52 -2.42
C ILE A 29 1.61 11.19 -1.75
N LEU A 30 0.92 10.14 -2.22
CA LEU A 30 -0.35 9.69 -1.65
C LEU A 30 -0.23 9.32 -0.16
N LEU A 31 0.92 8.81 0.29
CA LEU A 31 1.22 8.56 1.71
C LEU A 31 1.35 9.86 2.51
N VAL A 32 1.93 10.91 1.92
CA VAL A 32 2.14 12.22 2.56
C VAL A 32 0.87 13.08 2.61
N VAL A 33 -0.08 12.89 1.68
CA VAL A 33 -1.29 13.71 1.55
C VAL A 33 -2.32 13.42 2.65
N ASP A 34 -2.03 13.72 3.92
CA ASP A 34 -2.90 13.33 5.05
C ASP A 34 -4.03 14.34 5.39
N GLY A 35 -4.18 15.42 4.62
CA GLY A 35 -5.09 16.53 4.99
C GLY A 35 -4.50 17.51 6.00
N HIS A 36 -3.33 17.21 6.57
CA HIS A 36 -2.61 18.06 7.53
C HIS A 36 -1.68 19.09 6.87
N LYS A 37 -1.24 18.86 5.64
CA LYS A 37 -0.30 19.74 4.92
C LYS A 37 -1.05 20.56 3.88
N ASP A 38 -0.71 21.84 3.78
CA ASP A 38 -1.22 22.75 2.75
C ASP A 38 -0.51 22.53 1.41
N ASP A 39 -1.13 22.94 0.30
CA ASP A 39 -0.66 22.77 -1.08
C ASP A 39 0.83 23.08 -1.27
N SER A 40 1.31 24.24 -0.79
CA SER A 40 2.72 24.63 -0.93
C SER A 40 3.68 23.67 -0.22
N ALA A 41 3.28 23.12 0.93
CA ALA A 41 4.10 22.14 1.64
C ALA A 41 4.10 20.78 0.93
N LEU A 42 2.98 20.39 0.30
CA LEU A 42 2.96 19.22 -0.59
C LEU A 42 3.86 19.42 -1.81
N GLN A 43 3.79 20.58 -2.48
CA GLN A 43 4.61 20.86 -3.65
C GLN A 43 6.11 20.80 -3.34
N GLN A 44 6.53 21.32 -2.18
CA GLN A 44 7.93 21.19 -1.73
C GLN A 44 8.36 19.73 -1.57
N ILE A 45 7.47 18.87 -1.10
CA ILE A 45 7.74 17.43 -0.94
C ILE A 45 7.74 16.73 -2.30
N VAL A 46 6.80 17.07 -3.20
CA VAL A 46 6.75 16.59 -4.59
C VAL A 46 8.07 16.89 -5.30
N ALA A 47 8.57 18.14 -5.18
CA ALA A 47 9.84 18.56 -5.73
C ALA A 47 11.03 17.77 -5.14
N GLY A 48 11.04 17.56 -3.82
CA GLY A 48 12.07 16.76 -3.14
C GLY A 48 12.06 15.27 -3.52
N LEU A 49 10.93 14.74 -3.99
CA LEU A 49 10.78 13.35 -4.44
C LEU A 49 11.01 13.16 -5.95
N HIS A 50 11.38 14.24 -6.67
CA HIS A 50 11.47 14.26 -8.14
C HIS A 50 10.21 13.73 -8.84
N ALA A 51 9.05 13.99 -8.25
CA ALA A 51 7.78 13.64 -8.85
C ALA A 51 7.34 14.73 -9.85
N PRO A 52 6.56 14.37 -10.88
CA PRO A 52 6.03 15.34 -11.82
C PRO A 52 5.15 16.37 -11.11
N GLU A 53 5.18 17.61 -11.58
CA GLU A 53 4.37 18.72 -11.02
C GLU A 53 2.87 18.42 -11.11
N ASP A 54 2.49 17.60 -12.10
CA ASP A 54 1.12 17.11 -12.31
C ASP A 54 0.71 15.98 -11.35
N ALA A 55 1.60 15.50 -10.47
CA ALA A 55 1.33 14.33 -9.62
C ALA A 55 0.06 14.48 -8.75
N LEU A 56 -0.16 15.66 -8.17
CA LEU A 56 -1.37 15.95 -7.39
C LEU A 56 -2.62 15.98 -8.27
N ALA A 57 -2.52 16.56 -9.47
CA ALA A 57 -3.60 16.56 -10.45
C ALA A 57 -3.95 15.13 -10.87
N GLN A 58 -2.96 14.27 -11.16
CA GLN A 58 -3.18 12.86 -11.47
C GLN A 58 -3.87 12.10 -10.33
N LEU A 59 -3.39 12.25 -9.08
CA LEU A 59 -4.00 11.60 -7.92
C LEU A 59 -5.45 12.07 -7.70
N GLN A 60 -5.74 13.35 -7.98
CA GLN A 60 -7.10 13.89 -7.91
C GLN A 60 -7.98 13.35 -9.03
N GLN A 61 -7.46 13.27 -10.26
CA GLN A 61 -8.17 12.74 -11.44
C GLN A 61 -8.51 11.25 -11.28
N MET A 62 -7.64 10.50 -10.60
CA MET A 62 -7.86 9.11 -10.21
C MET A 62 -8.81 8.98 -9.01
N GLY A 63 -9.23 10.09 -8.40
CA GLY A 63 -10.10 10.12 -7.22
C GLY A 63 -9.45 9.61 -5.95
N LEU A 64 -8.12 9.61 -5.86
CA LEU A 64 -7.34 9.13 -4.72
C LEU A 64 -7.12 10.20 -3.64
N ILE A 65 -7.18 11.47 -4.04
CA ILE A 65 -7.15 12.63 -3.13
C ILE A 65 -8.28 13.58 -3.50
N ALA A 66 -8.82 14.27 -2.49
CA ALA A 66 -9.84 15.30 -2.65
C ALA A 66 -9.31 16.63 -2.13
N ARG A 67 -9.63 17.71 -2.84
CA ARG A 67 -9.33 19.08 -2.40
C ARG A 67 -10.27 19.44 -1.24
N GLY A 68 -9.72 20.05 -0.21
CA GLY A 68 -10.40 20.44 1.03
C GLY A 68 -11.44 21.51 0.76
N GLY A 69 -12.62 21.04 0.36
CA GLY A 69 -13.75 21.83 -0.14
C GLY A 69 -14.80 20.93 -0.80
N ASP A 70 -14.39 19.78 -1.35
CA ASP A 70 -15.24 18.81 -2.06
C ASP A 70 -15.59 17.57 -1.22
N ALA A 71 -15.65 17.72 0.11
CA ALA A 71 -16.22 16.69 0.99
C ALA A 71 -17.76 16.69 0.89
N SER A 72 -18.28 16.41 -0.31
CA SER A 72 -19.63 15.92 -0.64
C SER A 72 -20.02 16.33 -2.06
N ALA A 73 -19.41 15.73 -3.08
CA ALA A 73 -19.96 15.74 -4.43
C ALA A 73 -19.60 14.43 -5.15
N SER A 74 -20.25 13.35 -4.70
CA SER A 74 -20.53 12.21 -5.57
C SER A 74 -21.24 12.75 -6.83
N PRO A 75 -20.82 12.43 -8.07
CA PRO A 75 -21.61 12.80 -9.24
C PRO A 75 -22.88 11.95 -9.25
N ALA A 76 -24.00 12.55 -8.82
CA ALA A 76 -25.33 12.06 -9.15
C ALA A 76 -25.61 12.31 -10.65
N PRO A 77 -26.55 11.58 -11.24
CA PRO A 77 -27.84 12.25 -11.43
C PRO A 77 -29.01 11.47 -10.82
N ALA A 78 -29.96 12.25 -10.35
CA ALA A 78 -31.19 11.86 -9.66
C ALA A 78 -32.17 11.09 -10.55
N THR A 79 -33.04 10.29 -9.93
CA THR A 79 -34.49 10.40 -10.16
C THR A 79 -35.28 9.83 -8.98
N SER A 80 -36.29 10.61 -8.61
CA SER A 80 -37.14 10.62 -7.41
C SER A 80 -38.05 9.40 -7.22
N SER A 81 -38.39 9.05 -5.97
CA SER A 81 -39.68 9.45 -5.35
C SER A 81 -40.00 8.68 -4.07
N SER A 82 -40.49 9.43 -3.10
CA SER A 82 -40.97 9.06 -1.76
C SER A 82 -42.44 8.59 -1.81
N ILE A 83 -42.87 7.64 -0.95
CA ILE A 83 -43.82 7.80 0.19
C ILE A 83 -44.38 6.45 0.72
N SER A 84 -44.56 6.40 2.05
CA SER A 84 -44.91 5.29 2.98
C SER A 84 -46.42 4.89 3.03
N PRO A 85 -47.00 4.37 4.14
CA PRO A 85 -46.95 3.01 4.75
C PRO A 85 -48.36 2.40 5.05
N SER A 86 -48.47 1.08 5.25
CA SER A 86 -49.50 0.38 6.09
C SER A 86 -49.29 -1.14 5.88
N GLY A 87 -49.37 -2.09 6.81
CA GLY A 87 -49.80 -2.14 8.20
C GLY A 87 -50.21 -3.58 8.51
N THR A 88 -49.79 -4.09 9.68
CA THR A 88 -50.38 -5.19 10.50
C THR A 88 -49.78 -6.63 10.43
N PRO A 89 -49.37 -7.23 11.59
CA PRO A 89 -48.91 -8.63 11.81
C PRO A 89 -50.11 -9.59 12.17
N PRO A 90 -50.00 -10.86 12.68
CA PRO A 90 -48.87 -11.60 13.29
C PRO A 90 -48.76 -13.15 13.04
N ALA A 91 -47.68 -13.72 13.63
CA ALA A 91 -47.50 -15.08 14.20
C ALA A 91 -47.45 -16.30 13.23
N ALA A 92 -46.57 -17.30 13.36
CA ALA A 92 -45.79 -17.80 14.50
C ALA A 92 -44.53 -18.59 14.04
N ALA A 93 -43.65 -18.83 15.02
CA ALA A 93 -42.41 -19.64 15.08
C ALA A 93 -42.32 -20.86 14.12
N THR A 94 -41.15 -21.31 13.65
CA THR A 94 -40.05 -21.88 14.47
C THR A 94 -38.89 -22.23 13.53
N SER A 95 -37.64 -21.93 13.92
CA SER A 95 -36.45 -22.80 13.85
C SER A 95 -35.17 -21.96 13.85
N ALA A 96 -34.32 -22.32 14.80
CA ALA A 96 -33.08 -21.63 15.13
C ALA A 96 -32.00 -21.85 14.06
N GLY A 97 -31.29 -20.76 13.74
CA GLY A 97 -29.84 -20.79 13.57
C GLY A 97 -29.28 -21.42 12.30
N ALA A 98 -29.63 -20.87 11.13
CA ALA A 98 -28.70 -20.77 10.00
C ALA A 98 -28.45 -19.26 9.85
N ILE A 99 -27.24 -18.71 9.84
CA ILE A 99 -26.06 -19.02 9.05
C ILE A 99 -24.90 -18.23 9.69
N ASP A 100 -23.69 -18.77 9.73
CA ASP A 100 -22.49 -17.92 9.65
C ASP A 100 -21.59 -18.51 8.55
N PRO A 101 -21.11 -17.67 7.62
CA PRO A 101 -20.72 -18.10 6.28
C PRO A 101 -19.38 -18.82 6.27
N LEU A 102 -19.19 -19.62 5.21
CA LEU A 102 -17.89 -20.12 4.78
C LEU A 102 -16.84 -19.01 4.90
N ALA A 103 -15.93 -19.16 5.86
CA ALA A 103 -14.69 -18.42 5.88
C ALA A 103 -13.88 -18.82 4.64
N SER A 104 -13.94 -17.98 3.62
CA SER A 104 -12.93 -17.95 2.56
C SER A 104 -11.57 -17.70 3.22
N PRO A 105 -10.52 -18.49 2.95
CA PRO A 105 -9.18 -18.18 3.42
C PRO A 105 -8.64 -17.04 2.54
N GLY A 106 -8.96 -15.80 2.88
CA GLY A 106 -8.56 -14.67 2.03
C GLY A 106 -8.73 -13.26 2.58
N ASP A 107 -9.26 -13.09 3.79
CA ASP A 107 -9.45 -11.77 4.38
C ASP A 107 -9.00 -11.80 5.84
N ALA A 108 -7.69 -11.60 6.02
CA ALA A 108 -7.18 -11.03 7.26
C ALA A 108 -6.62 -9.66 6.87
N PRO A 109 -6.86 -8.61 7.67
CA PRO A 109 -6.17 -7.33 7.47
C PRO A 109 -4.69 -7.66 7.43
N VAL A 110 -4.02 -7.36 6.31
CA VAL A 110 -2.56 -7.47 6.23
C VAL A 110 -2.06 -6.61 7.38
N SER A 111 -1.63 -7.27 8.46
CA SER A 111 -1.47 -6.61 9.74
C SER A 111 -0.45 -5.50 9.55
N HIS A 112 -0.63 -4.36 10.20
CA HIS A 112 0.32 -3.25 10.09
C HIS A 112 1.78 -3.72 10.28
N GLU A 113 1.98 -4.75 11.12
CA GLU A 113 3.22 -5.48 11.29
C GLU A 113 3.73 -6.21 10.02
N ALA A 114 2.86 -6.91 9.28
CA ALA A 114 3.24 -7.56 8.02
C ALA A 114 3.61 -6.54 6.93
N ALA A 115 2.94 -5.39 6.89
CA ALA A 115 3.30 -4.29 5.99
C ALA A 115 4.65 -3.65 6.35
N GLN A 116 4.94 -3.51 7.65
CA GLN A 116 6.25 -3.05 8.13
C GLN A 116 7.36 -4.05 7.82
N ARG A 117 7.12 -5.34 8.06
CA ARG A 117 8.04 -6.46 7.75
C ARG A 117 8.42 -6.45 6.28
N TYR A 118 7.43 -6.38 5.40
CA TYR A 118 7.64 -6.20 3.96
C TYR A 118 8.53 -4.99 3.64
N SER A 119 8.22 -3.82 4.21
CA SER A 119 8.94 -2.58 3.89
C SER A 119 10.40 -2.62 4.34
N ARG A 120 10.68 -3.15 5.54
CA ARG A 120 12.05 -3.31 6.06
C ARG A 120 12.85 -4.27 5.19
N LEU A 121 12.29 -5.44 4.89
CA LEU A 121 12.95 -6.47 4.10
C LEU A 121 13.22 -6.01 2.66
N TYR A 122 12.25 -5.33 2.05
CA TYR A 122 12.39 -4.75 0.71
C TYR A 122 13.51 -3.71 0.63
N ASP A 123 13.57 -2.79 1.61
CA ASP A 123 14.59 -1.75 1.65
C ASP A 123 16.00 -2.34 1.88
N ALA A 124 16.12 -3.24 2.86
CA ALA A 124 17.36 -3.95 3.17
C ALA A 124 17.90 -4.73 1.96
N MET A 125 17.04 -5.48 1.26
CA MET A 125 17.42 -6.23 0.06
C MET A 125 17.80 -5.29 -1.08
N SER A 126 17.03 -4.22 -1.31
CA SER A 126 17.31 -3.25 -2.37
C SER A 126 18.62 -2.49 -2.15
N GLU A 127 18.92 -2.08 -0.91
CA GLU A 127 20.21 -1.46 -0.57
C GLU A 127 21.35 -2.46 -0.80
N ALA A 128 21.20 -3.70 -0.33
CA ALA A 128 22.23 -4.73 -0.46
C ALA A 128 22.51 -5.10 -1.93
N VAL A 129 21.50 -5.16 -2.80
CA VAL A 129 21.70 -5.31 -4.25
C VAL A 129 22.58 -4.19 -4.80
N ARG A 130 22.24 -2.93 -4.51
CA ARG A 130 22.96 -1.74 -5.00
C ARG A 130 24.40 -1.71 -4.49
N LYS A 131 24.62 -2.07 -3.23
CA LYS A 131 25.91 -2.00 -2.52
C LYS A 131 26.87 -3.13 -2.87
N TYR A 132 26.34 -4.34 -3.09
CA TYR A 132 27.18 -5.54 -3.20
C TYR A 132 27.12 -6.25 -4.55
N LEU A 133 25.97 -6.28 -5.23
CA LEU A 133 25.81 -7.00 -6.51
C LEU A 133 26.04 -6.09 -7.74
N GLY A 134 25.84 -4.77 -7.61
CA GLY A 134 26.06 -3.82 -8.70
C GLY A 134 25.23 -4.15 -9.96
N LEU A 135 25.80 -3.99 -11.15
CA LEU A 135 25.09 -4.19 -12.43
C LEU A 135 24.56 -5.63 -12.62
N LYS A 136 25.27 -6.63 -12.08
CA LYS A 136 24.83 -8.05 -12.06
C LYS A 136 23.62 -8.28 -11.14
N GLY A 137 23.36 -7.34 -10.23
CA GLY A 137 22.20 -7.34 -9.32
C GLY A 137 20.89 -6.93 -9.96
N TYR A 138 20.88 -6.47 -11.22
CA TYR A 138 19.67 -6.00 -11.89
C TYR A 138 18.54 -7.05 -11.92
N PHE A 139 18.86 -8.30 -12.26
CA PHE A 139 17.88 -9.40 -12.21
C PHE A 139 17.35 -9.66 -10.79
N MET A 140 18.21 -9.50 -9.78
CA MET A 140 17.81 -9.66 -8.38
C MET A 140 16.88 -8.53 -7.95
N GLN A 141 17.18 -7.28 -8.33
CA GLN A 141 16.31 -6.14 -8.12
C GLN A 141 14.93 -6.36 -8.75
N LEU A 142 14.89 -6.86 -9.99
CA LEU A 142 13.64 -7.10 -10.71
C LEU A 142 12.78 -8.18 -10.02
N ARG A 143 13.40 -9.17 -9.38
CA ARG A 143 12.70 -10.19 -8.59
C ARG A 143 12.16 -9.62 -7.29
N ILE A 144 12.94 -8.79 -6.60
CA ILE A 144 12.51 -8.05 -5.41
C ILE A 144 11.30 -7.16 -5.74
N GLU A 145 11.32 -6.45 -6.87
CA GLU A 145 10.21 -5.60 -7.32
C GLU A 145 8.95 -6.39 -7.73
N ARG A 146 9.09 -7.67 -8.13
CA ARG A 146 7.93 -8.53 -8.39
C ARG A 146 7.25 -9.02 -7.12
N CYS A 147 7.98 -9.12 -6.00
CA CYS A 147 7.39 -9.54 -4.73
C CYS A 147 6.44 -8.43 -4.22
N SER A 148 5.22 -8.81 -3.84
CA SER A 148 4.18 -7.86 -3.39
C SER A 148 3.85 -7.99 -1.90
N ASP A 149 4.47 -8.94 -1.20
CA ASP A 149 4.16 -9.35 0.17
C ASP A 149 5.42 -9.91 0.88
N ALA A 150 5.42 -9.88 2.21
CA ALA A 150 6.59 -10.22 3.03
C ALA A 150 7.04 -11.67 2.82
N ALA A 151 6.08 -12.59 2.75
CA ALA A 151 6.33 -14.01 2.51
C ALA A 151 7.08 -14.25 1.17
N ALA A 152 6.72 -13.52 0.10
CA ALA A 152 7.42 -13.63 -1.17
C ALA A 152 8.87 -13.10 -1.12
N LEU A 153 9.16 -12.07 -0.32
CA LEU A 153 10.54 -11.60 -0.08
C LEU A 153 11.34 -12.58 0.78
N GLU A 154 10.72 -13.13 1.83
CA GLU A 154 11.35 -14.15 2.69
C GLU A 154 11.69 -15.41 1.89
N ALA A 155 10.82 -15.83 0.98
CA ALA A 155 11.10 -16.94 0.06
C ALA A 155 12.29 -16.65 -0.88
N LEU A 156 12.61 -15.36 -1.13
CA LEU A 156 13.73 -14.94 -1.97
C LEU A 156 15.06 -14.84 -1.20
N LEU A 157 15.03 -14.71 0.13
CA LEU A 157 16.23 -14.61 0.99
C LEU A 157 17.28 -15.71 0.76
N PRO A 158 16.95 -17.01 0.67
CA PRO A 158 17.97 -18.04 0.45
C PRO A 158 18.68 -17.88 -0.90
N GLU A 159 17.95 -17.48 -1.95
CA GLU A 159 18.54 -17.24 -3.25
C GLU A 159 19.37 -15.94 -3.27
N PHE A 160 18.88 -14.90 -2.60
CA PHE A 160 19.56 -13.63 -2.44
C PHE A 160 20.89 -13.79 -1.71
N THR A 161 20.90 -14.50 -0.59
CA THR A 161 22.11 -14.74 0.21
C THR A 161 23.11 -15.60 -0.53
N ALA A 162 22.67 -16.59 -1.31
CA ALA A 162 23.55 -17.35 -2.21
C ALA A 162 24.21 -16.44 -3.27
N ALA A 163 23.44 -15.55 -3.89
CA ALA A 163 23.94 -14.60 -4.87
C ALA A 163 24.93 -13.60 -4.24
N LEU A 164 24.62 -13.09 -3.06
CA LEU A 164 25.47 -12.19 -2.28
C LEU A 164 26.78 -12.87 -1.85
N GLY A 165 26.69 -14.13 -1.44
CA GLY A 165 27.85 -14.95 -1.06
C GLY A 165 28.79 -15.19 -2.24
N LYS A 166 28.21 -15.42 -3.43
CA LYS A 166 28.96 -15.59 -4.67
C LYS A 166 29.58 -14.29 -5.20
N ALA A 167 28.91 -13.16 -5.00
CA ALA A 167 29.39 -11.85 -5.46
C ALA A 167 30.46 -11.23 -4.55
N LYS A 168 30.39 -11.46 -3.24
CA LYS A 168 31.27 -10.84 -2.25
C LYS A 168 32.02 -11.87 -1.40
N SER A 169 31.31 -12.50 -0.46
CA SER A 169 31.83 -13.58 0.37
C SER A 169 30.70 -14.26 1.16
N PRO A 170 30.82 -15.57 1.45
CA PRO A 170 29.81 -16.29 2.23
C PRO A 170 29.67 -15.74 3.66
N ALA A 171 30.76 -15.26 4.25
CA ALA A 171 30.74 -14.64 5.58
C ALA A 171 29.92 -13.33 5.61
N LEU A 172 30.01 -12.51 4.55
CA LEU A 172 29.21 -11.30 4.43
C LEU A 172 27.73 -11.62 4.24
N ALA A 173 27.41 -12.63 3.43
CA ALA A 173 26.03 -13.05 3.20
C ALA A 173 25.36 -13.58 4.47
N ALA A 174 26.07 -14.42 5.24
CA ALA A 174 25.59 -14.92 6.52
C ALA A 174 25.36 -13.78 7.53
N ARG A 175 26.32 -12.84 7.63
CA ARG A 175 26.19 -11.70 8.55
C ARG A 175 25.05 -10.76 8.17
N TRP A 176 24.88 -10.49 6.87
CA TRP A 176 23.78 -9.67 6.38
C TRP A 176 22.42 -10.31 6.66
N LEU A 177 22.29 -11.64 6.47
CA LEU A 177 21.06 -12.36 6.77
C LEU A 177 20.72 -12.29 8.27
N GLN A 178 21.71 -12.49 9.13
CA GLN A 178 21.53 -12.41 10.58
C GLN A 178 21.08 -11.02 11.03
N ASP A 179 21.70 -9.97 10.51
CA ASP A 179 21.36 -8.57 10.80
C ASP A 179 19.94 -8.24 10.35
N THR A 180 19.55 -8.71 9.16
CA THR A 180 18.20 -8.50 8.60
C THR A 180 17.13 -9.22 9.42
N LEU A 181 17.39 -10.46 9.85
CA LEU A 181 16.45 -11.23 10.69
C LEU A 181 16.35 -10.69 12.12
N ASP A 182 17.43 -10.11 12.66
CA ASP A 182 17.41 -9.49 13.99
C ASP A 182 16.57 -8.20 13.98
N ASP A 183 16.69 -7.39 12.91
CA ASP A 183 15.87 -6.20 12.69
C ASP A 183 14.37 -6.54 12.50
N GLU A 184 14.05 -7.70 11.91
CA GLU A 184 12.68 -8.19 11.79
C GLU A 184 12.05 -8.56 13.14
N ARG A 185 12.85 -8.93 14.15
CA ARG A 185 12.38 -9.30 15.49
C ARG A 185 12.33 -8.14 16.48
N ARG A 186 12.76 -6.95 16.06
CA ARG A 186 12.93 -5.76 16.92
C ARG A 186 11.86 -4.69 16.68
#